data_AF-A0A8T6F7I7-F1
#
_entry.id   AF-A0A8T6F7I7-F1
#
_cell.length_a   1.000
_cell.length_b   1.000
_cell.length_c   1.000
_cell.angle_alpha   90.00
_cell.angle_beta   90.00
_cell.angle_gamma   90.00
#
_symmetry.space_group_name_H-M   'P 1'
#
loop_
_entity.id
_entity.type
_entity.pdbx_description
1 polymer ?
#
loop_
_entity_poly.entity_id
_entity_poly.type
_entity_poly.pdbx_seq_one_letter_code
_entity_poly.pdbx_strand_id
1 'polypeptide(L)'
;MEVLNRIGVGSAARLSVAGGVVLGLIAGIIYSFGGAIIDILVSAGWVTSDETPGLSSGTALAFGALLGMPVIGGVTGLVAGALGAWLYNLVASRVGGVKINLQR
;
A
#
# COMPACT_ATOMS: atom_id res chain seq x y z
N MET A 1 -15.20 -5.94 -29.94
CA MET A 1 -14.08 -5.62 -29.04
C MET A 1 -13.77 -4.15 -29.20
N GLU A 2 -13.79 -3.40 -28.11
CA GLU A 2 -13.42 -1.98 -28.10
C GLU A 2 -11.94 -1.84 -27.72
N VAL A 3 -11.27 -0.77 -28.15
CA VAL A 3 -9.86 -0.51 -27.83
C VAL A 3 -9.78 0.63 -26.83
N LEU A 4 -9.27 0.34 -25.63
CA LEU A 4 -8.95 1.34 -24.64
C LEU A 4 -7.60 1.97 -25.00
N ASN A 5 -7.62 3.23 -25.44
CA ASN A 5 -6.40 3.99 -25.74
C ASN A 5 -6.07 5.04 -24.68
N ARG A 6 -7.00 5.31 -23.76
CA ARG A 6 -6.84 6.31 -22.71
C ARG A 6 -7.53 5.90 -21.42
N ILE A 7 -6.82 6.01 -20.31
CA ILE A 7 -7.33 5.87 -18.96
C ILE A 7 -7.39 7.25 -18.31
N GLY A 8 -8.51 7.55 -17.67
CA GLY A 8 -8.66 8.77 -16.87
C GLY A 8 -7.75 8.71 -15.64
N VAL A 9 -6.75 9.59 -15.58
CA VAL A 9 -5.73 9.63 -14.51
C VAL A 9 -6.39 9.72 -13.12
N GLY A 10 -7.42 10.55 -12.96
CA GLY A 10 -8.13 10.68 -11.69
C GLY A 10 -8.90 9.41 -11.28
N SER A 11 -9.47 8.68 -12.24
CA SER A 11 -10.17 7.41 -11.96
C SER A 11 -9.19 6.31 -11.56
N ALA A 12 -8.08 6.18 -12.28
CA ALA A 12 -7.04 5.22 -11.96
C ALA A 12 -6.40 5.51 -10.60
N ALA A 13 -6.07 6.78 -10.32
CA ALA A 13 -5.52 7.19 -9.04
C ALA A 13 -6.46 6.84 -7.87
N ARG A 14 -7.76 7.13 -7.98
CA ARG A 14 -8.75 6.77 -6.93
C ARG A 14 -8.87 5.26 -6.72
N LEU A 15 -8.86 4.47 -7.80
CA LEU A 15 -8.89 3.01 -7.69
C LEU A 15 -7.63 2.48 -6.99
N SER A 16 -6.46 3.01 -7.37
CA SER A 16 -5.18 2.63 -6.77
C SER A 16 -5.04 3.10 -5.32
N VAL A 17 -5.68 4.20 -4.90
CA VAL A 17 -5.78 4.59 -3.48
C VAL A 17 -6.47 3.51 -2.68
N ALA A 18 -7.63 3.00 -3.14
CA ALA A 18 -8.36 1.97 -2.42
C ALA A 18 -7.50 0.71 -2.23
N GLY A 19 -6.84 0.26 -3.29
CA GLY A 19 -5.90 -0.86 -3.22
C GLY A 19 -4.72 -0.57 -2.28
N GLY A 20 -4.14 0.63 -2.37
CA GLY A 20 -3.03 1.06 -1.52
C GLY A 20 -3.39 1.14 -0.04
N VAL A 21 -4.59 1.62 0.31
CA VAL A 21 -5.11 1.65 1.69
C VAL A 21 -5.25 0.23 2.24
N VAL A 22 -5.82 -0.69 1.45
CA VAL A 22 -5.98 -2.10 1.87
C VAL A 22 -4.62 -2.77 2.09
N LEU A 23 -3.68 -2.60 1.15
CA LEU A 23 -2.33 -3.13 1.29
C LEU A 23 -1.59 -2.50 2.48
N GLY A 24 -1.73 -1.19 2.66
CA GLY A 24 -1.17 -0.46 3.80
C GLY A 24 -1.76 -0.94 5.13
N LEU A 25 -3.05 -1.27 5.19
CA LEU A 25 -3.67 -1.85 6.38
C LEU A 25 -3.13 -3.24 6.69
N ILE A 26 -3.01 -4.11 5.68
CA ILE A 26 -2.42 -5.44 5.85
C ILE A 26 -0.98 -5.32 6.38
N ALA A 27 -0.18 -4.44 5.77
CA ALA A 27 1.18 -4.17 6.22
C ALA A 27 1.23 -3.61 7.65
N GLY A 28 0.33 -2.68 7.98
CA GLY A 28 0.20 -2.11 9.32
C GLY A 28 -0.16 -3.15 10.38
N ILE A 29 -1.06 -4.09 10.06
CA ILE A 29 -1.40 -5.22 10.93
C ILE A 29 -0.16 -6.09 11.16
N ILE A 30 0.51 -6.52 10.09
CA ILE A 30 1.70 -7.38 10.21
C ILE A 30 2.79 -6.68 11.04
N TYR A 31 3.03 -5.40 10.79
CA TYR A 31 4.04 -4.63 11.52
C TYR A 31 3.68 -4.44 12.99
N SER A 32 2.43 -4.07 13.30
CA SER A 32 1.99 -3.81 14.68
C SER A 32 2.02 -5.08 15.53
N PHE A 33 1.42 -6.15 15.03
CA PHE A 33 1.33 -7.40 15.78
C PHE A 33 2.67 -8.16 15.78
N GLY A 34 3.41 -8.12 14.68
CA GLY A 34 4.77 -8.67 14.62
C GLY A 34 5.70 -7.97 15.60
N GLY A 35 5.70 -6.63 15.60
CA GLY A 35 6.46 -5.81 16.55
C GLY A 35 6.08 -6.08 17.99
N ALA A 36 4.78 -6.14 18.30
CA ALA A 36 4.29 -6.44 19.64
C ALA A 36 4.73 -7.82 20.15
N ILE A 37 4.72 -8.85 19.30
CA ILE A 37 5.20 -10.19 19.68
C ILE A 37 6.69 -10.15 20.01
N ILE A 38 7.51 -9.49 19.18
CA ILE A 38 8.94 -9.35 19.44
C ILE A 38 9.19 -8.58 20.73
N ASP A 39 8.48 -7.47 20.95
CA ASP A 39 8.61 -6.66 22.15
C ASP A 39 8.25 -7.45 23.42
N ILE A 40 7.21 -8.30 23.37
CA ILE A 40 6.85 -9.21 24.47
C ILE A 40 7.96 -10.22 24.73
N LEU A 41 8.52 -10.83 23.68
CA LEU A 41 9.59 -11.83 23.82
C LEU A 41 10.87 -11.22 24.40
N VAL A 42 11.19 -9.99 24.02
CA VAL A 42 12.33 -9.25 24.55
C VAL A 42 12.11 -8.89 26.02
N SER A 43 10.93 -8.38 26.38
CA SER A 43 10.59 -8.10 27.79
C SER A 43 10.53 -9.34 28.66
N ALA A 44 10.17 -10.50 28.10
CA ALA A 44 10.20 -11.78 28.80
C ALA A 44 11.63 -12.35 28.97
N GLY A 45 12.65 -11.72 28.35
CA GLY A 45 14.03 -12.18 28.36
C GLY A 45 14.29 -13.43 27.51
N TRP A 46 13.35 -13.78 26.62
CA TRP A 46 13.48 -14.96 25.75
C TRP A 46 14.28 -14.67 24.49
N VAL A 47 14.34 -13.41 24.09
CA VAL A 47 15.07 -12.89 22.92
C VAL A 47 15.79 -11.62 23.32
N THR A 48 17.01 -11.41 22.82
CA THR A 48 17.73 -10.14 22.95
C THR A 48 17.70 -9.40 21.62
N SER A 49 17.35 -8.11 21.65
CA SER A 49 17.32 -7.25 20.47
C SER A 49 17.98 -5.92 20.83
N ASP A 50 18.83 -5.41 19.92
CA ASP A 50 19.42 -4.07 20.05
C ASP A 50 18.47 -2.97 19.53
N GLU A 51 17.44 -3.35 18.77
CA GLU A 51 16.49 -2.45 18.12
C GLU A 51 15.33 -2.03 19.04
N THR A 52 15.01 -2.87 20.03
CA THR A 52 13.92 -2.61 20.98
C THR A 52 14.32 -3.08 22.38
N PRO A 53 14.10 -2.26 23.42
CA PRO A 53 14.24 -2.71 24.81
C PRO A 53 13.06 -3.58 25.27
N GLY A 54 12.14 -3.94 24.36
CA GLY A 54 10.90 -4.66 24.65
C GLY A 54 9.69 -3.73 24.76
N LEU A 55 8.68 -4.16 25.54
CA LEU A 55 7.43 -3.45 25.78
C LEU A 55 7.69 -2.02 26.26
N SER A 56 7.48 -1.06 25.36
CA SER A 56 7.90 0.33 25.58
C SER A 56 7.12 1.30 24.68
N SER A 57 7.59 2.54 24.57
CA SER A 57 7.04 3.52 23.62
C SER A 57 7.17 3.05 22.15
N GLY A 58 8.13 2.16 21.84
CA GLY A 58 8.27 1.54 20.53
C GLY A 58 7.05 0.69 20.14
N THR A 59 6.47 -0.04 21.09
CA THR A 59 5.25 -0.83 20.88
C THR A 59 4.06 0.07 20.56
N ALA A 60 3.91 1.20 21.29
CA ALA A 60 2.86 2.17 21.02
C ALA A 60 3.00 2.78 19.62
N LEU A 61 4.23 3.07 19.18
CA LEU A 61 4.51 3.54 17.82
C LEU A 61 4.22 2.46 16.77
N ALA A 62 4.50 1.18 17.08
CA ALA A 62 4.18 0.06 16.21
C ALA A 62 2.68 -0.03 15.96
N PHE A 63 1.83 0.11 16.99
CA PHE A 63 0.38 0.21 16.81
C PHE A 63 -0.06 1.48 16.07
N GLY A 64 0.73 2.56 16.13
CA GLY A 64 0.55 3.72 15.26
C GLY A 64 0.60 3.37 13.77
N ALA A 65 1.32 2.30 13.39
CA ALA A 65 1.38 1.83 12.00
C ALA A 65 0.03 1.31 11.49
N LEU A 66 -0.91 0.88 12.35
CA LEU A 66 -2.28 0.53 11.93
C LEU A 66 -3.02 1.70 11.29
N LEU A 67 -2.67 2.93 11.65
CA LEU A 67 -3.23 4.14 11.05
C LEU A 67 -2.27 4.75 10.02
N GLY A 68 -0.97 4.75 10.31
CA GLY A 68 0.05 5.32 9.43
C GLY A 68 0.20 4.59 8.11
N MET A 69 0.28 3.26 8.12
CA MET A 69 0.51 2.47 6.91
C MET A 69 -0.63 2.51 5.90
N PRO A 70 -1.93 2.47 6.29
CA PRO A 70 -3.02 2.73 5.35
C PRO A 70 -2.95 4.10 4.69
N VAL A 71 -2.59 5.15 5.44
CA VAL A 71 -2.46 6.51 4.90
C VAL A 71 -1.32 6.59 3.89
N ILE A 72 -0.14 6.07 4.27
CA ILE A 72 1.03 5.99 3.39
C ILE A 72 0.69 5.17 2.14
N GLY A 73 0.06 4.00 2.32
CA GLY A 73 -0.38 3.13 1.24
C GLY A 73 -1.37 3.81 0.31
N GLY A 74 -2.33 4.56 0.83
CA GLY A 74 -3.28 5.35 0.05
C GLY A 74 -2.61 6.44 -0.78
N VAL A 75 -1.70 7.22 -0.19
CA VAL A 75 -0.93 8.26 -0.90
C VAL A 75 -0.03 7.64 -1.97
N THR A 76 0.66 6.54 -1.64
CA THR A 76 1.51 5.83 -2.59
C THR A 76 0.67 5.25 -3.73
N GLY A 77 -0.50 4.70 -3.42
CA GLY A 77 -1.49 4.22 -4.38
C GLY A 77 -2.00 5.33 -5.29
N LEU A 78 -2.25 6.53 -4.77
CA LEU A 78 -2.64 7.70 -5.55
C LEU A 78 -1.57 8.04 -6.60
N VAL A 79 -0.32 8.14 -6.15
CA VAL A 79 0.83 8.49 -7.00
C VAL A 79 1.07 7.39 -8.03
N ALA A 80 1.10 6.13 -7.61
CA ALA A 80 1.30 4.99 -8.49
C ALA A 80 0.18 4.87 -9.54
N GLY A 81 -1.09 5.05 -9.15
CA GLY A 81 -2.22 5.02 -10.07
C GLY A 81 -2.21 6.17 -11.07
N ALA A 82 -1.85 7.38 -10.62
CA ALA A 82 -1.71 8.54 -11.50
C ALA A 82 -0.57 8.36 -12.51
N LEU A 83 0.61 7.95 -12.03
CA LEU A 83 1.77 7.66 -12.88
C LEU A 83 1.51 6.51 -13.83
N GLY A 84 0.88 5.44 -13.36
CA GLY A 84 0.52 4.27 -14.17
C GLY A 84 -0.44 4.63 -15.30
N ALA A 85 -1.47 5.43 -15.02
CA ALA A 85 -2.40 5.90 -16.05
C ALA A 85 -1.75 6.88 -17.03
N TRP A 86 -0.88 7.77 -16.55
CA TRP A 86 -0.12 8.67 -17.41
C TRP A 86 0.79 7.89 -18.37
N LEU A 87 1.54 6.92 -17.83
CA LEU A 87 2.43 6.07 -18.61
C LEU A 87 1.66 5.21 -19.61
N TYR A 88 0.52 4.64 -19.18
CA TYR A 88 -0.38 3.92 -20.07
C TYR A 88 -0.82 4.78 -21.25
N ASN A 89 -1.29 6.00 -21.00
CA ASN A 89 -1.73 6.91 -22.06
C ASN A 89 -0.59 7.24 -23.03
N LEU A 90 0.62 7.43 -22.52
CA LEU A 90 1.81 7.68 -23.33
C LEU A 90 2.14 6.48 -24.24
N VAL A 91 2.15 5.27 -23.70
CA VAL A 91 2.50 4.05 -24.45
C VAL A 91 1.37 3.62 -25.39
N ALA A 92 0.12 3.68 -24.95
CA ALA A 92 -1.06 3.31 -25.74
C ALA A 92 -1.17 4.15 -27.02
N SER A 93 -0.74 5.43 -26.98
CA SER A 93 -0.68 6.29 -28.17
C SER A 93 0.25 5.76 -29.27
N ARG A 94 1.23 4.90 -28.92
CA ARG A 94 2.20 4.33 -29.87
C ARG A 94 1.92 2.88 -30.23
N VAL A 95 1.34 2.12 -29.32
CA VAL A 95 1.16 0.65 -29.47
C VAL A 95 -0.30 0.27 -29.80
N GLY A 96 -1.23 1.23 -29.79
CA GLY A 96 -2.62 1.01 -30.17
C GLY A 96 -3.50 0.47 -29.04
N GLY A 97 -3.09 0.65 -27.78
CA GLY A 97 -3.90 0.41 -26.58
C GLY A 97 -4.23 -1.04 -26.25
N VAL A 98 -5.15 -1.23 -25.31
CA VAL A 98 -5.59 -2.56 -24.84
C VAL A 98 -6.99 -2.86 -25.36
N LYS A 99 -7.15 -4.02 -26.01
CA LYS A 99 -8.47 -4.51 -26.45
C LYS A 99 -9.26 -5.03 -25.25
N ILE A 100 -10.46 -4.51 -25.08
CA ILE A 100 -11.39 -4.88 -24.00
C ILE A 100 -12.73 -5.34 -24.59
N ASN A 101 -13.39 -6.23 -23.86
CA ASN A 101 -14.74 -6.68 -24.16
C ASN A 101 -15.67 -6.11 -23.09
N LEU A 102 -16.53 -5.17 -23.48
CA LEU A 102 -17.51 -4.57 -22.58
C LEU A 102 -18.79 -5.41 -22.64
N GLN A 103 -19.22 -5.93 -21.49
CA GLN A 103 -20.61 -6.33 -21.31
C GLN A 103 -21.43 -5.05 -21.11
N ARG A 104 -22.32 -4.75 -22.05
CA ARG A 104 -23.34 -3.69 -21.92
C ARG A 104 -24.60 -4.25 -21.29
#